data_AF-A0A227IZB2-F1
#
_entry.id   AF-A0A227IZB2-F1
#
_cell.length_a   1.000
_cell.length_b   1.000
_cell.length_c   1.000
_cell.angle_alpha   90.00
_cell.angle_beta   90.00
_cell.angle_gamma   90.00
#
_symmetry.space_group_name_H-M   'P 1'
#
loop_
_entity.id
_entity.type
_entity.pdbx_description
1 polymer ?
#
loop_
_entity_poly.entity_id
_entity_poly.type
_entity_poly.pdbx_seq_one_letter_code
_entity_poly.pdbx_strand_id
1 'polypeptide(L)' 'EKASTQMLPALIDWLAVQVTTVKSHYTLSEAIQIIAELEQLRHGQLPLDDKTFVSAVDFSATIAKLKP' A
#
# COMPACT_ATOMS: atom_id res chain seq x y z
N GLU A 1 -25.91 2.90 -22.43
CA GLU A 1 -25.17 3.69 -21.41
C GLU A 1 -24.36 2.88 -20.38
N LYS A 2 -24.78 1.67 -19.94
CA LYS A 2 -24.01 0.89 -18.94
C LYS A 2 -22.60 0.43 -19.38
N ALA A 3 -22.37 0.21 -20.68
CA ALA A 3 -21.09 -0.29 -21.19
C ALA A 3 -19.95 0.73 -21.03
N SER A 4 -20.24 2.02 -21.18
CA SER A 4 -19.24 3.10 -21.09
C SER A 4 -18.70 3.27 -19.66
N THR A 5 -19.53 3.03 -18.64
CA THR A 5 -19.15 3.14 -17.22
C THR A 5 -18.26 1.98 -16.76
N GLN A 6 -18.36 0.80 -17.36
CA GLN A 6 -17.50 -0.34 -17.04
C GLN A 6 -16.09 -0.23 -17.66
N MET A 7 -15.92 0.52 -18.74
CA MET A 7 -14.62 0.72 -19.38
C MET A 7 -13.69 1.63 -18.59
N LEU A 8 -14.24 2.56 -17.81
CA LEU A 8 -13.47 3.60 -17.13
C LEU A 8 -12.58 3.03 -15.99
N PRO A 9 -13.07 2.15 -15.10
CA PRO A 9 -12.22 1.47 -14.12
C PRO A 9 -11.12 0.62 -14.78
N ALA A 10 -11.45 -0.16 -15.79
CA ALA A 10 -10.48 -1.01 -16.49
C ALA A 10 -9.39 -0.21 -17.19
N LEU A 11 -9.73 0.98 -17.72
CA LEU A 11 -8.75 1.89 -18.31
C LEU A 11 -7.84 2.52 -17.26
N ILE A 12 -8.39 2.91 -16.10
CA ILE A 12 -7.61 3.43 -14.97
C ILE A 12 -6.61 2.37 -14.50
N ASP A 13 -7.06 1.14 -14.30
CA ASP A 13 -6.18 0.04 -13.87
C ASP A 13 -5.09 -0.25 -14.90
N TRP A 14 -5.44 -0.28 -16.20
CA TRP A 14 -4.46 -0.46 -17.27
C TRP A 14 -3.42 0.67 -17.29
N LEU A 15 -3.86 1.93 -17.17
CA LEU A 15 -2.95 3.09 -17.13
C LEU A 15 -2.04 3.06 -15.90
N ALA A 16 -2.58 2.69 -14.74
CA ALA A 16 -1.80 2.53 -13.52
C ALA A 16 -0.69 1.49 -13.74
N VAL A 17 -1.01 0.34 -14.34
CA VAL A 17 -0.02 -0.70 -14.68
C VAL A 17 1.03 -0.20 -15.66
N GLN A 18 0.65 0.57 -16.69
CA GLN A 18 1.62 1.08 -17.69
C GLN A 18 2.56 2.15 -17.13
N VAL A 19 2.08 3.00 -16.21
CA VAL A 19 2.86 4.11 -15.65
C VAL A 19 3.68 3.66 -14.44
N THR A 20 3.27 2.60 -13.75
CA THR A 20 3.99 2.08 -12.59
C THR A 20 5.35 1.53 -13.02
N THR A 21 6.41 2.23 -12.64
CA THR A 21 7.77 1.73 -12.77
C THR A 21 8.13 0.96 -11.51
N VAL A 22 8.50 -0.31 -11.67
CA VAL A 22 8.88 -1.15 -10.53
C VAL A 22 10.28 -0.75 -10.08
N LYS A 23 10.37 -0.03 -8.96
CA LYS A 23 11.62 0.25 -8.27
C LYS A 23 11.81 -0.78 -7.15
N SER A 24 12.94 -1.49 -7.15
CA SER A 24 13.18 -2.56 -6.17
C SER A 24 13.65 -2.07 -4.79
N HIS A 25 14.13 -0.82 -4.70
CA HIS A 25 14.72 -0.29 -3.47
C HIS A 25 14.20 1.12 -3.21
N TYR A 26 13.64 1.30 -2.02
CA TYR A 26 13.21 2.60 -1.52
C TYR A 26 14.08 2.99 -0.33
N THR A 27 14.49 4.25 -0.30
CA THR A 27 15.06 4.85 0.91
C THR A 27 13.94 5.07 1.95
N LEU A 28 14.32 5.26 3.21
CA LEU A 28 13.35 5.56 4.28
C LEU A 28 12.49 6.78 3.94
N SER A 29 13.09 7.86 3.44
CA SER A 29 12.37 9.08 3.09
C SER A 29 11.35 8.85 1.97
N GLU A 30 11.71 8.06 0.95
CA GLU A 30 10.78 7.70 -0.13
C GLU A 30 9.61 6.86 0.40
N ALA A 31 9.88 5.88 1.26
CA ALA A 31 8.82 5.07 1.87
C ALA A 31 7.87 5.93 2.70
N ILE A 32 8.38 6.84 3.53
CA ILE A 32 7.57 7.78 4.31
C ILE A 32 6.70 8.65 3.39
N GLN A 33 7.29 9.19 2.33
CA GLN A 33 6.58 10.04 1.37
C GLN A 33 5.43 9.30 0.69
N ILE A 34 5.66 8.06 0.25
CA ILE A 34 4.64 7.22 -0.40
C ILE A 34 3.47 6.96 0.55
N ILE A 35 3.73 6.63 1.81
CA ILE A 35 2.67 6.39 2.80
C ILE A 35 1.88 7.67 3.07
N ALA A 36 2.56 8.82 3.23
CA ALA A 36 1.89 10.09 3.46
C ALA A 36 0.97 10.50 2.30
N GLU A 37 1.40 10.30 1.05
CA GLU A 37 0.58 10.55 -0.14
C GLU A 37 -0.63 9.62 -0.20
N LEU A 38 -0.42 8.33 0.11
CA LEU A 38 -1.50 7.34 0.14
C LEU A 38 -2.54 7.68 1.22
N GLU A 39 -2.10 8.12 2.41
CA GLU A 39 -2.98 8.59 3.47
C GLU A 39 -3.82 9.78 3.04
N GLN A 40 -3.22 10.76 2.37
CA GLN A 40 -3.94 11.93 1.87
C GLN A 40 -4.97 11.57 0.81
N LEU A 41 -4.62 10.71 -0.14
CA LEU A 41 -5.54 10.21 -1.18
C LEU A 41 -6.74 9.45 -0.59
N ARG A 42 -6.53 8.81 0.56
CA ARG A 42 -7.55 8.03 1.27
C ARG A 42 -8.20 8.79 2.42
N HIS A 43 -7.96 10.11 2.54
CA HIS A 43 -8.46 10.95 3.63
C HIS A 43 -8.18 10.37 5.03
N GLY A 44 -7.00 9.78 5.22
CA GLY A 44 -6.56 9.15 6.46
C GLY A 44 -7.05 7.72 6.68
N GLN A 45 -7.82 7.14 5.75
CA GLN A 45 -8.36 5.78 5.88
C GLN A 45 -7.53 4.76 5.08
N LEU A 46 -6.40 4.34 5.67
CA LEU A 46 -5.61 3.24 5.15
C LEU A 46 -6.26 1.88 5.45
N PRO A 47 -6.23 0.92 4.50
CA PRO A 47 -6.75 -0.42 4.71
C PRO A 47 -5.77 -1.27 5.52
N LEU A 48 -5.63 -0.98 6.83
CA LEU A 48 -4.71 -1.70 7.71
C LEU A 48 -5.10 -3.18 7.93
N ASP A 49 -6.35 -3.55 7.61
CA ASP A 49 -6.84 -4.92 7.65
C ASP A 49 -6.39 -5.76 6.43
N ASP A 50 -5.91 -5.11 5.36
CA ASP A 50 -5.42 -5.80 4.16
C ASP A 50 -3.98 -6.29 4.36
N LYS A 51 -3.81 -7.61 4.43
CA LYS A 51 -2.52 -8.27 4.62
C LYS A 51 -1.56 -8.11 3.43
N THR A 52 -2.08 -7.71 2.27
CA THR A 52 -1.27 -7.39 1.09
C THR A 52 -0.63 -6.01 1.23
N PHE A 53 -1.27 -5.13 2.00
CA PHE A 53 -0.80 -3.76 2.26
C PHE A 53 0.06 -3.68 3.53
N VAL A 54 -0.38 -4.27 4.64
CA VAL A 54 0.34 -4.28 5.93
C VAL A 54 0.37 -5.68 6.52
N SER A 55 1.54 -6.10 6.99
CA SER A 55 1.70 -7.35 7.73
C SER A 55 2.08 -7.07 9.19
N ALA A 56 1.37 -7.69 10.12
CA ALA A 56 1.70 -7.62 11.54
C ALA A 56 3.00 -8.40 11.79
N VAL A 57 3.96 -7.77 12.47
CA VAL A 57 5.20 -8.41 12.89
C VAL A 57 5.05 -8.87 14.33
N ASP A 58 5.22 -10.18 14.56
CA ASP A 58 5.16 -10.75 15.91
C ASP A 58 6.50 -10.62 16.64
N PHE A 59 6.50 -9.84 17.73
CA PHE A 59 7.66 -9.65 18.60
C PHE A 59 7.63 -10.55 19.85
N SER A 60 6.62 -11.40 20.02
CA SER A 60 6.41 -12.21 21.23
C SER A 60 7.60 -13.09 21.58
N ALA A 61 8.21 -13.73 20.57
CA ALA A 61 9.39 -14.58 20.75
C ALA A 61 10.63 -13.77 21.20
N THR A 62 10.78 -12.54 20.72
CA THR A 62 11.88 -11.64 21.10
C THR A 62 11.69 -11.15 22.54
N ILE A 63 10.46 -10.79 22.91
CA ILE A 63 10.12 -10.35 24.27
C ILE A 63 10.28 -11.49 25.28
N ALA A 64 9.90 -12.71 24.92
CA ALA A 64 10.05 -13.88 25.80
C ALA A 64 11.53 -14.17 26.14
N LYS A 65 12.47 -13.90 25.22
CA LYS A 65 13.92 -14.02 25.44
C LYS A 65 14.52 -12.90 26.29
N LEU A 66 13.81 -11.79 26.47
CA LEU A 66 14.23 -10.64 27.28
C LEU A 66 13.72 -10.71 28.73
N LYS A 67 12.85 -11.68 29.07
CA LYS A 67 12.47 -11.91 30.46
C LYS A 67 13.63 -12.59 31.20
N PRO A 68 14.01 -12.10 32.39
CA PRO A 68 15.14 -12.62 33.18
C PRO A 68 14.93 -14.06 33.66
#